data_AF-A0A3C0A482-F1
#
_entry.id   AF-A0A3C0A482-F1
#
_cell.length_a   1.000
_cell.length_b   1.000
_cell.length_c   1.000
_cell.angle_alpha   90.00
_cell.angle_beta   90.00
_cell.angle_gamma   90.00
#
_symmetry.space_group_name_H-M   'P 1'
#
loop_
_entity.id
_entity.type
_entity.pdbx_description
1 polymer ?
#
loop_
_entity_poly.entity_id
_entity_poly.type
_entity_poly.pdbx_seq_one_letter_code
_entity_poly.pdbx_strand_id
1 'polypeptide(L)'
;MASVAKDFGMDQALKQLGLKAVNQGTSTGNSWYPGGEQIASYSPVDGALIGKVTATTKEEYQKVIETSQEAFLSFRAMPAPLRGEIV
;
A
#
# COMPACT_ATOMS: atom_id res chain seq x y z
N MET A 1 -16.69 11.77 -7.24
CA MET A 1 -15.46 12.49 -7.65
C MET A 1 -15.88 13.81 -8.25
N ALA A 2 -15.15 14.90 -7.96
CA ALA A 2 -15.42 16.21 -8.57
C ALA A 2 -15.13 16.16 -10.09
N SER A 3 -15.73 17.06 -10.87
CA SER A 3 -15.59 17.02 -12.34
C SER A 3 -14.14 17.14 -12.79
N VAL A 4 -13.35 17.96 -12.09
CA VAL A 4 -11.91 18.16 -12.33
C VAL A 4 -11.13 16.84 -12.35
N ALA A 5 -11.34 15.97 -11.35
CA ALA A 5 -10.65 14.68 -11.28
C ALA A 5 -10.97 13.74 -12.46
N LYS A 6 -12.20 13.81 -12.97
CA LYS A 6 -12.64 13.00 -14.11
C LYS A 6 -12.04 13.51 -15.42
N ASP A 7 -11.94 14.82 -15.58
CA ASP A 7 -11.37 15.47 -16.76
C ASP A 7 -9.88 15.14 -16.93
N PHE A 8 -9.16 14.91 -15.83
CA PHE A 8 -7.76 14.46 -15.82
C PHE A 8 -7.57 12.94 -15.78
N GLY A 9 -8.64 12.15 -15.93
CA GLY A 9 -8.54 10.69 -16.03
C GLY A 9 -8.15 9.98 -14.72
N MET A 10 -8.32 10.61 -13.55
CA MET A 10 -7.95 9.99 -12.27
C MET A 10 -8.63 8.62 -12.06
N ASP A 11 -9.90 8.49 -12.43
CA ASP A 11 -10.63 7.22 -12.26
C ASP A 11 -9.98 6.06 -13.02
N GLN A 12 -9.41 6.31 -14.21
CA GLN A 12 -8.68 5.31 -14.97
C GLN A 12 -7.35 4.97 -14.32
N ALA A 13 -6.59 5.99 -13.88
CA ALA A 13 -5.30 5.80 -13.22
C ALA A 13 -5.45 4.99 -11.92
N LEU A 14 -6.42 5.35 -11.06
CA LEU A 14 -6.66 4.63 -9.79
C LEU A 14 -7.07 3.17 -10.03
N LYS A 15 -7.88 2.91 -11.06
CA LYS A 15 -8.26 1.54 -11.46
C LYS A 15 -7.06 0.74 -12.00
N GLN A 16 -6.21 1.36 -12.81
CA GLN A 16 -5.00 0.72 -13.33
C GLN A 16 -4.02 0.34 -12.21
N LEU A 17 -3.94 1.16 -11.16
CA LEU A 17 -3.17 0.88 -9.95
C LEU A 17 -3.83 -0.17 -9.03
N GLY A 18 -5.04 -0.64 -9.35
CA GLY A 18 -5.78 -1.62 -8.56
C GLY A 18 -6.35 -1.08 -7.24
N LEU A 19 -6.47 0.25 -7.11
CA LEU A 19 -6.96 0.88 -5.87
C LEU A 19 -8.47 0.70 -5.71
N LYS A 20 -8.87 0.45 -4.47
CA LYS A 20 -10.25 0.28 -4.02
C LYS A 20 -10.71 1.52 -3.25
N ALA A 21 -12.00 1.59 -2.93
CA ALA A 21 -12.53 2.64 -2.05
C ALA A 21 -11.90 2.60 -0.65
N VAL A 22 -11.62 1.39 -0.14
CA VAL A 22 -10.87 1.14 1.09
C VAL A 22 -9.74 0.17 0.79
N ASN A 23 -8.51 0.57 1.07
CA ASN A 23 -7.29 -0.17 0.81
C ASN A 23 -6.67 -0.65 2.12
N GLN A 24 -6.08 -1.84 2.12
CA GLN A 24 -5.34 -2.35 3.26
C GLN A 24 -3.99 -1.66 3.33
N GLY A 25 -3.65 -1.05 4.48
CA GLY A 25 -2.40 -0.31 4.62
C GLY A 25 -1.19 -1.15 5.02
N THR A 26 -1.40 -2.38 5.47
CA THR A 26 -0.33 -3.26 5.96
C THR A 26 -0.16 -4.47 5.06
N SER A 27 1.08 -4.79 4.66
CA SER A 27 1.41 -5.95 3.83
C SER A 27 2.76 -6.56 4.18
N THR A 28 2.89 -7.88 4.01
CA THR A 28 4.17 -8.62 4.03
C THR A 28 4.65 -8.98 2.62
N GLY A 29 4.16 -8.29 1.59
CA GLY A 29 4.42 -8.56 0.18
C GLY A 29 3.40 -9.53 -0.41
N ASN A 30 3.20 -10.68 0.24
CA ASN A 30 2.29 -11.72 -0.26
C ASN A 30 0.91 -11.71 0.42
N SER A 31 0.78 -11.04 1.56
CA SER A 31 -0.46 -10.96 2.33
C SER A 31 -0.74 -9.54 2.75
N TRP A 32 -1.99 -9.13 2.59
CA TRP A 32 -2.50 -7.85 3.05
C TRP A 32 -3.36 -8.05 4.30
N TYR A 33 -3.21 -7.18 5.29
CA TYR A 33 -3.89 -7.31 6.58
C TYR A 33 -5.05 -6.31 6.71
N PRO A 34 -6.11 -6.64 7.46
CA PRO A 34 -7.30 -5.79 7.55
C PRO A 34 -7.01 -4.39 8.10
N GLY A 35 -6.02 -4.21 8.98
CA GLY A 35 -5.74 -2.95 9.65
C GLY A 35 -6.78 -2.58 10.71
N GLY A 36 -6.59 -1.40 11.30
CA GLY A 36 -7.47 -0.80 12.28
C GLY A 36 -8.27 0.37 11.70
N GLU A 37 -8.05 1.56 12.26
CA GLU A 37 -8.76 2.78 11.87
C GLU A 37 -8.53 3.13 10.39
N GLN A 38 -9.53 3.73 9.76
CA GLN A 38 -9.44 4.18 8.37
C GLN A 38 -8.97 5.63 8.29
N ILE A 39 -7.91 5.86 7.54
CA ILE A 39 -7.40 7.19 7.20
C ILE A 39 -7.96 7.57 5.82
N ALA A 40 -8.67 8.70 5.75
CA ALA A 40 -9.22 9.22 4.51
C ALA A 40 -8.21 10.12 3.77
N SER A 41 -8.03 9.87 2.47
CA SER A 41 -7.19 10.69 1.59
C SER A 41 -8.06 11.61 0.74
N TYR A 42 -7.80 12.92 0.84
CA TYR A 42 -8.52 13.95 0.12
C TYR A 42 -7.60 14.62 -0.90
N SER A 43 -8.17 15.00 -2.03
CA SER A 43 -7.49 15.79 -3.06
C SER A 43 -7.21 17.21 -2.53
N PRO A 44 -5.96 17.70 -2.64
CA PRO A 44 -5.64 19.07 -2.24
C PRO A 44 -6.17 20.13 -3.23
N VAL A 45 -6.67 19.72 -4.40
CA VAL A 45 -7.16 20.62 -5.45
C VAL A 45 -8.59 21.08 -5.16
N ASP A 46 -9.43 20.17 -4.68
CA ASP A 46 -10.88 20.36 -4.54
C ASP A 46 -11.49 19.78 -3.25
N GLY A 47 -10.67 19.19 -2.38
CA GLY A 47 -11.12 18.55 -1.14
C GLY A 47 -11.90 17.25 -1.36
N ALA A 48 -11.98 16.74 -2.60
CA ALA A 48 -12.74 15.52 -2.88
C ALA A 48 -12.07 14.30 -2.24
N LEU A 49 -12.89 13.41 -1.66
CA LEU A 49 -12.41 12.12 -1.14
C LEU A 49 -11.92 11.25 -2.30
N ILE A 50 -10.65 10.84 -2.25
CA ILE A 50 -10.04 9.92 -3.22
C ILE A 50 -10.33 8.47 -2.81
N GLY A 51 -10.10 8.16 -1.54
CA GLY A 51 -10.25 6.82 -0.99
C GLY A 51 -9.78 6.76 0.46
N LYS A 52 -9.78 5.57 1.04
CA LYS A 52 -9.33 5.33 2.41
C LYS A 52 -8.27 4.24 2.45
N VAL A 53 -7.43 4.29 3.48
CA VAL A 53 -6.46 3.24 3.81
C VAL A 53 -6.62 2.83 5.28
N THR A 54 -6.49 1.55 5.60
CA THR A 54 -6.51 1.09 6.98
C THR A 54 -5.14 1.27 7.63
N ALA A 55 -5.11 1.83 8.83
CA ALA A 55 -3.88 2.03 9.61
C ALA A 55 -3.40 0.68 10.18
N THR A 56 -2.08 0.51 10.26
CA THR A 56 -1.47 -0.68 10.83
C THR A 56 -1.74 -0.79 12.32
N THR A 57 -2.22 -1.95 12.79
CA THR A 57 -2.35 -2.22 14.23
C THR A 57 -1.01 -2.62 14.84
N LYS A 58 -0.92 -2.61 16.17
CA LYS A 58 0.29 -3.05 16.87
C LYS A 58 0.62 -4.53 16.59
N GLU A 59 -0.40 -5.38 16.53
CA GLU A 59 -0.27 -6.82 16.28
C GLU A 59 0.20 -7.08 14.85
N GLU A 60 -0.37 -6.35 13.88
CA GLU A 60 0.04 -6.43 12.48
C GLU A 60 1.46 -5.91 12.27
N TYR A 61 1.84 -4.81 12.94
CA TYR A 61 3.21 -4.31 12.94
C TYR A 61 4.19 -5.39 13.41
N GLN A 62 3.90 -6.03 14.55
CA GLN A 62 4.74 -7.09 15.08
C GLN A 62 4.90 -8.24 14.08
N LYS A 63 3.79 -8.66 13.45
CA LYS A 63 3.80 -9.70 12.42
C LYS A 63 4.62 -9.33 11.18
N VAL A 64 4.54 -8.07 10.75
CA VAL A 64 5.36 -7.56 9.63
C VAL A 64 6.84 -7.61 10.00
N ILE A 65 7.20 -7.16 11.19
CA ILE A 65 8.59 -7.20 11.67
C ILE A 65 9.11 -8.63 11.68
N GLU A 66 8.39 -9.56 12.29
CA GLU A 66 8.77 -10.98 12.35
C GLU A 66 8.96 -11.56 10.94
N THR A 67 7.96 -11.39 10.06
CA THR A 67 8.02 -11.91 8.68
C THR A 67 9.18 -11.30 7.89
N SER A 68 9.44 -10.00 8.07
CA SER A 68 10.54 -9.31 7.38
C SER A 68 11.92 -9.78 7.86
N GLN A 69 12.06 -10.07 9.16
CA GLN A 69 13.31 -10.58 9.75
C GLN A 69 13.60 -11.99 9.25
N GLU A 70 12.58 -12.84 9.14
CA GLU A 70 12.70 -14.18 8.55
C GLU A 70 13.11 -14.11 7.08
N ALA A 71 12.42 -13.28 6.27
CA ALA A 71 12.74 -13.09 4.85
C ALA A 71 14.14 -12.48 4.63
N PHE A 72 14.60 -11.63 5.55
CA PHE A 72 15.93 -11.04 5.45
C PHE A 72 17.05 -12.10 5.53
N LEU A 73 16.84 -13.22 6.22
CA LEU A 73 17.85 -14.28 6.31
C LEU A 73 18.17 -14.90 4.95
N SER A 74 17.17 -15.08 4.09
CA SER A 74 17.39 -15.56 2.71
C SER A 74 17.90 -14.42 1.81
N PHE A 75 17.31 -13.22 1.93
CA PHE A 75 17.71 -12.08 1.11
C PHE A 75 19.17 -11.66 1.33
N ARG A 76 19.67 -11.70 2.58
CA ARG A 76 21.07 -11.35 2.88
C ARG A 76 22.07 -12.39 2.38
N ALA A 77 21.65 -13.64 2.20
CA ALA A 77 22.49 -14.71 1.65
C ALA A 77 22.57 -14.65 0.12
N MET A 78 21.68 -13.89 -0.54
CA MET A 78 21.68 -13.73 -1.99
C MET A 78 22.88 -12.87 -2.45
N PRO A 79 23.63 -13.32 -3.48
CA PRO A 79 24.70 -12.54 -4.09
C PRO A 79 24.25 -11.13 -4.51
N ALA A 80 25.12 -10.14 -4.35
CA ALA A 80 24.79 -8.76 -4.68
C ALA A 80 24.28 -8.56 -6.13
N PRO A 81 24.85 -9.18 -7.17
CA PRO A 81 24.32 -9.06 -8.53
C PRO A 81 22.89 -9.56 -8.66
N LEU A 82 22.55 -10.72 -8.07
CA LEU A 82 21.19 -11.27 -8.11
C LEU A 82 20.18 -10.41 -7.35
N ARG A 83 20.61 -9.75 -6.27
CA ARG A 83 19.75 -8.74 -5.60
C ARG A 83 19.53 -7.53 -6.49
N GLY A 84 20.53 -7.15 -7.30
CA GLY A 84 20.42 -6.08 -8.28
C GLY A 84 19.36 -6.36 -9.35
N GLU A 85 19.17 -7.61 -9.76
CA GLU A 85 18.13 -7.99 -10.72
C GLU A 85 16.70 -7.85 -10.17
N ILE A 86 16.52 -7.71 -8.85
CA ILE A 86 15.20 -7.51 -8.21
C ILE A 86 14.82 -6.02 -8.13
N VAL A 87 15.80 -5.11 -8.17
CA VAL A 87 15.62 -3.65 -8.03
C VAL A 87 15.33 -3.01 -9.37
#